data_AF-A0A960EYA2-F1
#
_entry.id   AF-A0A960EYA2-F1
#
_cell.length_a   1.000
_cell.length_b   1.000
_cell.length_c   1.000
_cell.angle_alpha   90.00
_cell.angle_beta   90.00
_cell.angle_gamma   90.00
#
_symmetry.space_group_name_H-M   'P 1'
#
loop_
_entity.id
_entity.type
_entity.pdbx_description
1 polymer ?
#
loop_
_entity_poly.entity_id
_entity_poly.type
_entity_poly.pdbx_seq_one_letter_code
_entity_poly.pdbx_strand_id
1 'polypeptide(L)'
;MDTTAKSTGERTDGDPNEVLLDVRPLIEKGEEPFGTIMATVAGLDGRTFHLIAPFEPTPLEGVLSAQGFTYEVDQVGDAEWHVRFFPGGAGGAEDSGGDSGGDPSPGEPEPPSGGAGASEPVGRTEESSPQTGPEAGTDAPPTESPFTIKRRTSSGSTGSATGAATAGASTPPVGGVTQAMMAMNPTLNVPPAWLPLGFLAAAGAGLIGFGLALSVTAPTAVVSPRSDHVIAAVHFAVLAFLSTAVLGALHQFGPVVGAKPLRSVTAGAVTGLLFVPGVWLIPAGFATGHSVVVQIGGVMATTAVCIAAWNLSRPLSARGKGAPITGLRLAVVYLVGTALFGVLYAFDREAAWFPLLPTRVLAHAHLGLVGWLGLAYVAVAEKLWPMFLLAHRPHAHAGEWAVRLVGAGAPVLTVGLLFEIQVVSILGAVVVLGGLCFHLGSLASVIRYRRRGLELLHGFVLGSAACLVVAMVLGVVGGIFPMEIDMRLRLVAAEVFCMILWLALAVIGHAHKIVPFISWNRLRDRGITTGRDGRPLLFAHLVNLTGARVTFALASLGALAGMVGALSATAPLVRLGGLSLAGAGVVATANLVSGPLLMIRWHRTVGAPAAVAVGGVS
;
A
#
# COMPACT_ATOMS: atom_id res chain seq x y z
N MET A 1 -12.37 26.19 -55.68
CA MET A 1 -13.27 27.07 -54.90
C MET A 1 -13.90 26.17 -53.85
N ASP A 2 -13.20 25.72 -52.83
CA ASP A 2 -12.53 26.46 -51.74
C ASP A 2 -13.55 27.15 -50.83
N THR A 3 -13.92 26.46 -49.74
CA THR A 3 -14.59 27.03 -48.57
C THR A 3 -13.96 26.38 -47.34
N THR A 4 -12.99 27.09 -46.79
CA THR A 4 -12.28 26.85 -45.54
C THR A 4 -13.16 27.30 -44.36
N ALA A 5 -13.53 26.37 -43.49
CA ALA A 5 -14.05 26.67 -42.15
C ALA A 5 -12.86 26.75 -41.19
N LYS A 6 -12.67 27.95 -40.64
CA LYS A 6 -11.59 28.39 -39.75
C LYS A 6 -11.77 27.73 -38.37
N SER A 7 -10.86 26.84 -37.95
CA SER A 7 -10.77 26.43 -36.54
C SER A 7 -9.98 27.48 -35.76
N THR A 8 -10.64 28.13 -34.81
CA THR A 8 -10.02 29.02 -33.83
C THR A 8 -9.39 28.18 -32.73
N GLY A 9 -8.14 27.78 -32.92
CA GLY A 9 -7.23 27.49 -31.82
C GLY A 9 -6.67 28.81 -31.32
N GLU A 10 -7.07 29.22 -30.13
CA GLU A 10 -6.46 30.33 -29.41
C GLU A 10 -5.03 29.92 -29.06
N ARG A 11 -4.07 30.40 -29.84
CA ARG A 11 -2.64 30.36 -29.51
C ARG A 11 -2.43 31.38 -28.40
N THR A 12 -2.43 30.91 -27.15
CA THR A 12 -1.74 31.63 -26.09
C THR A 12 -0.24 31.61 -26.42
N ASP A 13 0.44 32.74 -26.26
CA ASP A 13 1.88 32.90 -26.47
C ASP A 13 2.65 31.95 -25.54
N GLY A 14 2.86 30.71 -25.98
CA GLY A 14 3.68 29.71 -25.30
C GLY A 14 5.08 29.72 -25.89
N ASP A 15 6.08 29.55 -25.02
CA ASP A 15 7.47 29.35 -25.41
C ASP A 15 7.53 28.25 -26.50
N PRO A 16 8.07 28.51 -27.71
CA PRO A 16 8.18 27.50 -28.77
C PRO A 16 9.01 26.27 -28.35
N ASN A 17 9.72 26.35 -27.22
CA ASN A 17 10.49 25.27 -26.63
C ASN A 17 9.73 24.49 -25.52
N GLU A 18 8.42 24.70 -25.36
CA GLU A 18 7.59 24.05 -24.33
C GLU A 18 6.44 23.23 -24.95
N VAL A 19 6.21 22.02 -24.44
CA VAL A 19 5.10 21.13 -24.83
C VAL A 19 4.15 20.97 -23.65
N LEU A 20 2.92 21.46 -23.81
CA LEU A 20 1.86 21.40 -22.80
C LEU A 20 1.00 20.14 -22.93
N LEU A 21 0.72 19.46 -21.81
CA LEU A 21 -0.29 18.42 -21.70
C LEU A 21 -1.17 18.63 -20.47
N ASP A 22 -2.46 18.88 -20.66
CA ASP A 22 -3.45 18.86 -19.57
C ASP A 22 -4.11 17.48 -19.47
N VAL A 23 -3.87 16.80 -18.35
CA VAL A 23 -4.43 15.46 -18.08
C VAL A 23 -5.66 15.50 -17.18
N ARG A 24 -6.08 16.67 -16.69
CA ARG A 24 -7.30 16.80 -15.86
C ARG A 24 -8.54 16.23 -16.56
N PRO A 25 -8.81 16.50 -17.86
CA PRO A 25 -9.98 15.95 -18.54
C PRO A 25 -9.94 14.42 -18.68
N LEU A 26 -8.75 13.82 -18.82
CA LEU A 26 -8.58 12.36 -18.88
C LEU A 26 -8.91 11.74 -17.52
N ILE A 27 -8.38 12.34 -16.45
CA ILE A 27 -8.61 11.89 -15.08
C ILE A 27 -10.07 12.07 -14.66
N GLU A 28 -10.72 13.17 -15.09
CA GLU A 28 -12.16 13.39 -14.87
C GLU A 28 -13.04 12.33 -15.54
N LYS A 29 -12.63 11.83 -16.71
CA LYS A 29 -13.28 10.70 -17.38
C LYS A 29 -12.93 9.33 -16.79
N GLY A 30 -12.06 9.29 -15.77
CA GLY A 30 -11.59 8.06 -15.14
C GLY A 30 -10.55 7.29 -15.98
N GLU A 31 -9.96 7.93 -16.98
CA GLU A 31 -8.92 7.36 -17.83
C GLU A 31 -7.54 7.45 -17.14
N GLU A 32 -6.64 6.54 -17.52
CA GLU A 32 -5.29 6.44 -16.96
C GLU A 32 -4.32 7.31 -17.79
N PRO A 33 -3.75 8.38 -17.22
CA PRO A 33 -3.00 9.37 -18.00
C PRO A 33 -1.53 8.99 -18.24
N PHE A 34 -0.95 8.03 -17.50
CA PHE A 34 0.48 7.75 -17.56
C PHE A 34 0.94 7.31 -18.95
N GLY A 35 0.14 6.49 -19.64
CA GLY A 35 0.43 6.12 -21.04
C GLY A 35 0.54 7.33 -21.97
N THR A 36 -0.40 8.27 -21.87
CA THR A 36 -0.42 9.51 -22.66
C THR A 36 0.77 10.41 -22.32
N ILE A 37 1.06 10.58 -21.03
CA ILE A 37 2.19 11.37 -20.54
C ILE A 37 3.51 10.81 -21.11
N MET A 38 3.74 9.51 -20.98
CA MET A 38 4.99 8.89 -21.46
C MET A 38 5.12 8.94 -22.98
N ALA A 39 4.01 8.89 -23.73
CA ALA A 39 4.02 9.08 -25.17
C ALA A 39 4.39 10.51 -25.57
N THR A 40 3.87 11.51 -24.84
CA THR A 40 4.26 12.92 -25.03
C THR A 40 5.73 13.12 -24.69
N VAL A 41 6.21 12.55 -23.59
CA VAL A 41 7.61 12.64 -23.15
C VAL A 41 8.56 12.06 -24.20
N ALA A 42 8.21 10.95 -24.83
CA ALA A 42 9.02 10.31 -25.86
C ALA A 42 9.21 11.19 -27.12
N GLY A 43 8.37 12.21 -27.35
CA GLY A 43 8.44 13.12 -28.49
C GLY A 43 8.99 14.52 -28.15
N LEU A 44 9.61 14.69 -26.98
CA LEU A 44 10.02 16.02 -26.52
C LEU A 44 11.22 16.60 -27.27
N ASP A 45 12.08 15.82 -27.94
CA ASP A 45 13.24 16.32 -28.70
C ASP A 45 14.10 17.38 -27.96
N GLY A 46 14.20 17.28 -26.63
CA GLY A 46 14.93 18.24 -25.79
C GLY A 46 14.16 19.53 -25.43
N ARG A 47 12.84 19.54 -25.62
CA ARG A 47 11.93 20.61 -25.19
C ARG A 47 11.49 20.45 -23.73
N THR A 48 11.11 21.56 -23.11
CA THR A 48 10.46 21.59 -21.80
C THR A 48 9.09 20.93 -21.90
N PHE A 49 8.71 20.14 -20.90
CA PHE A 49 7.40 19.51 -20.80
C PHE A 49 6.59 20.12 -19.67
N HIS A 50 5.49 20.76 -19.99
CA HIS A 50 4.56 21.34 -19.03
C HIS A 50 3.36 20.43 -18.87
N LEU A 51 3.24 19.83 -17.69
CA LEU A 51 2.13 18.98 -17.33
C LEU A 51 1.15 19.77 -16.44
N ILE A 52 -0.11 19.83 -16.86
CA ILE A 52 -1.20 20.26 -15.99
C ILE A 52 -1.92 19.02 -15.47
N ALA A 53 -1.91 18.85 -14.15
CA ALA A 53 -2.53 17.72 -13.48
C ALA A 53 -3.46 18.21 -12.35
N PRO A 54 -4.48 17.42 -11.95
CA PRO A 54 -5.36 17.80 -10.86
C PRO A 54 -4.70 17.65 -9.47
N PHE A 55 -3.46 17.16 -9.43
CA PHE A 55 -2.66 16.92 -8.24
C PHE A 55 -1.17 16.89 -8.57
N GLU A 56 -0.33 17.11 -7.55
CA GLU A 56 1.12 16.96 -7.64
C GLU A 56 1.49 15.51 -8.01
N PRO A 57 2.07 15.28 -9.20
CA PRO A 57 2.36 13.95 -9.71
C PRO A 57 3.71 13.43 -9.17
N THR A 58 3.88 13.37 -7.86
CA THR A 58 5.15 12.97 -7.20
C THR A 58 5.78 11.68 -7.74
N PRO A 59 5.01 10.61 -8.08
CA PRO A 59 5.59 9.43 -8.71
C PRO A 59 6.20 9.72 -10.09
N LEU A 60 5.56 10.58 -10.88
CA LEU A 60 6.02 10.96 -12.22
C LEU A 60 7.26 11.85 -12.15
N GLU A 61 7.33 12.75 -11.17
CA GLU A 61 8.54 13.54 -10.90
C GLU A 61 9.77 12.65 -10.73
N GLY A 62 9.63 11.58 -9.95
CA GLY A 62 10.69 10.58 -9.80
C GLY A 62 11.02 9.82 -11.09
N VAL A 63 10.01 9.54 -11.93
CA VAL A 63 10.18 8.85 -13.22
C VAL A 63 10.91 9.72 -14.24
N LEU A 64 10.56 11.00 -14.35
CA LEU A 64 11.18 11.90 -15.32
C LEU A 64 12.52 12.43 -14.83
N SER A 65 12.70 12.62 -13.52
CA SER A 65 14.02 12.89 -12.94
C SER A 65 15.02 11.79 -13.25
N ALA A 66 14.58 10.54 -13.16
CA ALA A 66 15.34 9.37 -13.56
C ALA A 66 15.71 9.33 -15.06
N GLN A 67 14.93 10.00 -15.91
CA GLN A 67 15.19 10.14 -17.35
C GLN A 67 16.03 11.38 -17.67
N GLY A 68 16.59 12.04 -16.65
CA GLY A 68 17.48 13.18 -16.81
C GLY A 68 16.75 14.52 -16.86
N PHE A 69 15.47 14.60 -16.52
CA PHE A 69 14.76 15.88 -16.39
C PHE A 69 15.00 16.49 -14.99
N THR A 70 15.04 17.81 -14.91
CA THR A 70 14.79 18.54 -13.67
C THR A 70 13.36 19.07 -13.70
N TYR A 71 12.79 19.47 -12.56
CA TYR A 71 11.41 19.94 -12.56
C TYR A 71 11.15 21.04 -11.54
N GLU A 72 10.16 21.87 -11.88
CA GLU A 72 9.56 22.86 -10.99
C GLU A 72 8.06 22.57 -10.87
N VAL A 73 7.53 22.73 -9.66
CA VAL A 73 6.14 22.44 -9.32
C VAL A 73 5.50 23.69 -8.75
N ASP A 74 4.42 24.13 -9.40
CA ASP A 74 3.58 25.22 -8.93
C ASP A 74 2.15 24.73 -8.70
N GLN A 75 1.62 24.97 -7.50
CA GLN A 75 0.20 24.80 -7.23
C GLN A 75 -0.54 26.11 -7.56
N VAL A 76 -1.24 26.12 -8.69
CA VAL A 76 -1.95 27.31 -9.20
C VAL A 76 -3.40 27.37 -8.69
N GLY A 77 -3.95 26.23 -8.24
CA GLY A 77 -5.24 26.16 -7.56
C GLY A 77 -5.44 24.85 -6.80
N ASP A 78 -6.60 24.72 -6.13
CA ASP A 78 -6.92 23.54 -5.29
C ASP A 78 -6.89 22.20 -6.07
N ALA A 79 -7.08 22.25 -7.39
CA ALA A 79 -7.07 21.09 -8.28
C ALA A 79 -6.30 21.39 -9.58
N GLU A 80 -5.30 22.27 -9.50
CA GLU A 80 -4.51 22.67 -10.65
C GLU A 80 -3.04 22.78 -10.26
N TRP A 81 -2.29 21.78 -10.71
CA TRP A 81 -0.85 21.69 -10.54
C TRP A 81 -0.18 21.82 -11.89
N HIS A 82 0.79 22.72 -11.95
CA HIS A 82 1.62 22.97 -13.10
C HIS A 82 3.00 22.41 -12.79
N VAL A 83 3.40 21.38 -13.52
CA VAL A 83 4.74 20.79 -13.38
C VAL A 83 5.50 21.00 -14.67
N ARG A 84 6.59 21.75 -14.61
CA ARG A 84 7.49 21.95 -15.76
C ARG A 84 8.69 21.05 -15.60
N PHE A 85 8.96 20.24 -16.61
CA PHE A 85 10.10 19.34 -16.70
C PHE A 85 11.10 19.89 -17.71
N PHE A 86 12.31 20.19 -17.26
CA PHE A 86 13.39 20.72 -18.09
C PHE A 86 14.39 19.60 -18.41
N PRO A 87 14.81 19.44 -19.68
CA PRO A 87 15.82 18.45 -20.03
C PRO A 87 17.17 18.82 -19.38
N GLY A 88 17.78 17.88 -18.66
CA GLY A 88 19.07 18.08 -18.02
C GLY A 88 20.17 18.28 -19.06
N GLY A 89 20.82 19.45 -19.03
CA GLY A 89 21.94 19.76 -19.90
C GLY A 89 23.11 18.80 -19.71
N ALA A 90 23.74 18.39 -20.81
CA ALA A 90 25.02 17.71 -20.77
C ALA A 90 26.10 18.67 -20.24
N GLY A 91 26.43 18.56 -18.95
CA GLY A 91 27.62 19.14 -18.33
C GLY A 91 27.38 20.38 -17.47
N GLY A 92 27.60 20.23 -16.17
CA GLY A 92 27.59 21.34 -15.20
C GLY A 92 27.13 20.89 -13.82
N ALA A 93 27.98 20.15 -13.10
CA ALA A 93 27.82 20.03 -11.65
C ALA A 93 28.29 21.34 -11.04
N GLU A 94 27.37 22.20 -10.61
CA GLU A 94 27.71 23.28 -9.69
C GLU A 94 27.65 22.78 -8.24
N ASP A 95 28.76 23.07 -7.59
CA ASP A 95 29.16 22.75 -6.24
C ASP A 95 28.24 23.45 -5.23
N SER A 96 27.71 22.71 -4.26
CA SER A 96 27.08 23.28 -3.07
C SER A 96 27.72 22.68 -1.82
N GLY A 97 28.92 23.15 -1.54
CA GLY A 97 29.58 22.99 -0.24
C GLY A 97 30.14 24.33 0.25
N GLY A 98 29.72 24.76 1.45
CA GLY A 98 30.55 25.65 2.29
C GLY A 98 29.85 26.84 2.95
N ASP A 99 29.27 26.59 4.13
CA ASP A 99 29.48 27.31 5.40
C ASP A 99 29.85 28.81 5.40
N SER A 100 29.05 29.62 6.11
CA SER A 100 29.56 30.45 7.21
C SER A 100 28.41 31.08 8.01
N GLY A 101 28.38 30.76 9.31
CA GLY A 101 27.66 31.54 10.31
C GLY A 101 28.41 32.83 10.66
N GLY A 102 27.65 33.89 10.91
CA GLY A 102 28.11 35.14 11.49
C GLY A 102 26.94 36.11 11.67
N ASP A 103 26.52 36.31 12.92
CA ASP A 103 25.60 37.35 13.42
C ASP A 103 26.40 38.14 14.51
N PRO A 104 26.08 39.37 15.00
CA PRO A 104 24.82 40.11 14.84
C PRO A 104 24.82 41.67 14.75
N SER A 105 23.65 42.22 14.38
CA SER A 105 22.97 43.46 14.89
C SER A 105 23.53 44.88 14.62
N PRO A 106 22.75 45.98 14.87
CA PRO A 106 21.28 46.18 14.92
C PRO A 106 20.79 47.47 14.19
N GLY A 107 19.47 47.56 13.92
CA GLY A 107 18.81 48.80 13.47
C GLY A 107 17.28 48.70 13.52
N GLU A 108 16.71 49.19 14.62
CA GLU A 108 15.28 49.33 15.00
C GLU A 108 14.47 50.34 14.13
N PRO A 109 13.16 50.66 14.41
CA PRO A 109 11.95 49.83 14.39
C PRO A 109 10.71 50.53 13.73
N GLU A 110 9.53 49.86 13.80
CA GLU A 110 8.11 50.38 13.83
C GLU A 110 7.25 50.57 12.53
N PRO A 111 5.87 50.54 12.58
CA PRO A 111 4.95 49.52 13.13
C PRO A 111 3.65 49.38 12.22
N PRO A 112 2.39 49.00 12.65
CA PRO A 112 1.52 48.11 11.85
C PRO A 112 0.19 48.72 11.33
N SER A 113 -0.45 48.05 10.38
CA SER A 113 -1.90 48.17 10.09
C SER A 113 -2.36 46.85 9.45
N GLY A 114 -3.33 46.06 9.94
CA GLY A 114 -4.57 46.42 10.61
C GLY A 114 -5.71 46.44 9.59
N GLY A 115 -6.57 45.43 9.54
CA GLY A 115 -7.77 45.48 8.70
C GLY A 115 -8.45 44.14 8.41
N ALA A 116 -9.29 43.67 9.33
CA ALA A 116 -10.30 42.66 9.10
C ALA A 116 -11.49 43.25 8.31
N GLY A 117 -12.25 42.40 7.59
CA GLY A 117 -13.52 42.77 6.97
C GLY A 117 -14.28 41.58 6.42
N ALA A 118 -15.28 41.12 7.17
CA ALA A 118 -16.25 40.10 6.81
C ALA A 118 -17.38 40.66 5.92
N SER A 119 -18.05 39.81 5.13
CA SER A 119 -19.53 39.62 5.13
C SER A 119 -20.06 38.99 3.81
N GLU A 120 -20.74 37.84 3.96
CA GLU A 120 -21.92 37.37 3.18
C GLU A 120 -23.10 38.38 3.29
N PRO A 121 -24.30 38.27 2.62
CA PRO A 121 -24.99 37.04 2.15
C PRO A 121 -25.90 37.16 0.89
N VAL A 122 -26.65 36.06 0.63
CA VAL A 122 -28.05 35.97 0.13
C VAL A 122 -28.25 35.29 -1.24
N GLY A 123 -29.12 34.27 -1.26
CA GLY A 123 -29.88 33.86 -2.44
C GLY A 123 -30.29 32.38 -2.49
N ARG A 124 -31.52 32.07 -2.04
CA ARG A 124 -32.19 30.75 -2.12
C ARG A 124 -33.40 30.87 -3.05
N THR A 125 -33.61 29.90 -3.93
CA THR A 125 -34.92 29.40 -4.47
C THR A 125 -34.61 28.17 -5.37
N GLU A 126 -35.09 26.96 -5.04
CA GLU A 126 -36.30 26.29 -5.59
C GLU A 126 -36.15 25.96 -7.09
N GLU A 127 -36.21 24.73 -7.62
CA GLU A 127 -37.08 23.53 -7.51
C GLU A 127 -37.57 23.21 -8.96
N SER A 128 -37.81 21.93 -9.25
CA SER A 128 -38.55 21.35 -10.39
C SER A 128 -37.84 21.06 -11.74
N SER A 129 -37.62 19.75 -11.97
CA SER A 129 -37.69 19.07 -13.29
C SER A 129 -39.18 18.77 -13.64
N PRO A 130 -39.56 17.92 -14.63
CA PRO A 130 -39.01 17.51 -15.95
C PRO A 130 -40.10 17.48 -17.06
N GLN A 131 -39.72 17.10 -18.30
CA GLN A 131 -40.46 16.37 -19.38
C GLN A 131 -40.05 16.97 -20.76
N THR A 132 -39.71 16.20 -21.81
CA THR A 132 -40.51 15.20 -22.55
C THR A 132 -39.60 14.31 -23.44
N GLY A 133 -40.00 13.06 -23.75
CA GLY A 133 -39.48 12.25 -24.90
C GLY A 133 -40.13 12.67 -26.23
N PRO A 134 -40.20 11.84 -27.32
CA PRO A 134 -39.72 10.47 -27.53
C PRO A 134 -39.01 10.21 -28.91
N GLU A 135 -38.85 8.92 -29.22
CA GLU A 135 -38.16 8.14 -30.27
C GLU A 135 -38.30 8.45 -31.78
N ALA A 136 -37.25 8.08 -32.55
CA ALA A 136 -37.20 7.33 -33.83
C ALA A 136 -35.79 7.52 -34.44
N GLY A 137 -35.00 6.58 -34.98
CA GLY A 137 -35.19 5.28 -35.62
C GLY A 137 -34.63 5.35 -37.05
N THR A 138 -33.44 4.81 -37.34
CA THR A 138 -33.03 4.25 -38.66
C THR A 138 -31.59 3.66 -38.66
N ASP A 139 -31.45 2.50 -39.30
CA ASP A 139 -30.23 1.71 -39.55
C ASP A 139 -29.28 2.34 -40.58
N ALA A 140 -27.96 2.18 -40.37
CA ALA A 140 -26.90 2.28 -41.41
C ALA A 140 -25.57 1.61 -40.95
N PRO A 141 -24.65 1.21 -41.87
CA PRO A 141 -23.87 -0.04 -41.85
C PRO A 141 -22.45 0.07 -41.20
N PRO A 142 -21.64 -1.02 -41.09
CA PRO A 142 -20.46 -1.00 -40.24
C PRO A 142 -19.36 -0.13 -40.86
N THR A 143 -18.89 0.85 -40.10
CA THR A 143 -17.81 1.74 -40.50
C THR A 143 -16.45 1.07 -40.30
N GLU A 144 -15.69 1.02 -41.38
CA GLU A 144 -14.29 0.58 -41.42
C GLU A 144 -13.41 1.39 -40.45
N SER A 145 -12.46 0.70 -39.82
CA SER A 145 -11.50 1.29 -38.89
C SER A 145 -10.52 2.23 -39.62
N PRO A 146 -10.32 3.48 -39.13
CA PRO A 146 -9.47 4.49 -39.79
C PRO A 146 -7.96 4.27 -39.59
N PHE A 147 -7.52 3.12 -39.09
CA PHE A 147 -6.10 2.81 -38.87
C PHE A 147 -5.57 1.79 -39.88
N THR A 148 -5.42 2.22 -41.13
CA THR A 148 -4.51 1.57 -42.09
C THR A 148 -3.59 2.62 -42.69
N ILE A 149 -2.34 2.69 -42.24
CA ILE A 149 -1.30 3.49 -42.89
C ILE A 149 -0.23 2.54 -43.45
N LYS A 150 -0.08 2.60 -44.79
CA LYS A 150 0.90 1.90 -45.61
C LYS A 150 2.32 2.38 -45.29
N ARG A 151 3.23 1.44 -45.00
CA ARG A 151 4.66 1.69 -44.78
C ARG A 151 5.32 2.11 -46.10
N ARG A 152 5.89 3.32 -46.16
CA ARG A 152 6.73 3.79 -47.29
C ARG A 152 8.20 3.55 -46.94
N THR A 153 8.91 2.86 -47.83
CA THR A 153 10.35 2.63 -47.80
C THR A 153 11.11 3.81 -48.40
N SER A 154 12.29 4.14 -47.89
CA SER A 154 13.31 4.87 -48.65
C SER A 154 14.73 4.45 -48.24
N SER A 155 15.51 4.06 -49.24
CA SER A 155 16.98 3.96 -49.32
C SER A 155 17.61 5.35 -49.14
N GLY A 156 18.79 5.57 -48.57
CA GLY A 156 20.11 4.99 -48.84
C GLY A 156 21.03 6.10 -49.40
N SER A 157 22.13 6.44 -48.71
CA SER A 157 23.28 7.16 -49.29
C SER A 157 24.50 7.12 -48.36
N THR A 158 25.61 6.68 -48.93
CA THR A 158 26.98 6.58 -48.41
C THR A 158 27.78 7.87 -48.67
N GLY A 159 28.65 8.25 -47.74
CA GLY A 159 29.69 9.27 -47.98
C GLY A 159 30.83 9.18 -46.96
N SER A 160 32.03 8.84 -47.44
CA SER A 160 33.30 8.76 -46.72
C SER A 160 34.11 10.04 -46.92
N ALA A 161 34.71 10.59 -45.86
CA ALA A 161 35.95 11.37 -45.96
C ALA A 161 36.70 11.42 -44.60
N THR A 162 38.00 11.15 -44.71
CA THR A 162 39.07 11.15 -43.71
C THR A 162 39.58 12.55 -43.35
N GLY A 163 40.10 12.74 -42.13
CA GLY A 163 40.98 13.87 -41.77
C GLY A 163 41.18 14.05 -40.26
N ALA A 164 42.41 13.87 -39.79
CA ALA A 164 42.82 13.79 -38.38
C ALA A 164 43.03 15.15 -37.69
N ALA A 165 42.83 15.21 -36.36
CA ALA A 165 43.68 15.97 -35.43
C ALA A 165 43.45 15.51 -33.97
N THR A 166 44.54 15.24 -33.28
CA THR A 166 44.67 14.71 -31.91
C THR A 166 44.77 15.85 -30.89
N ALA A 167 43.91 15.82 -29.87
CA ALA A 167 44.13 16.55 -28.61
C ALA A 167 43.50 15.74 -27.47
N GLY A 168 44.34 15.31 -26.53
CA GLY A 168 43.97 14.41 -25.44
C GLY A 168 43.06 15.08 -24.42
N ALA A 169 41.81 14.62 -24.35
CA ALA A 169 40.93 14.82 -23.21
C ALA A 169 40.99 13.57 -22.33
N SER A 170 41.45 13.74 -21.10
CA SER A 170 41.48 12.70 -20.07
C SER A 170 40.09 12.12 -19.83
N THR A 171 39.93 10.84 -20.13
CA THR A 171 38.72 10.05 -19.86
C THR A 171 38.48 10.00 -18.34
N PRO A 172 37.32 10.45 -17.83
CA PRO A 172 36.98 10.21 -16.44
C PRO A 172 36.76 8.70 -16.24
N PRO A 173 36.97 8.17 -15.03
CA PRO A 173 36.85 6.75 -14.78
C PRO A 173 35.41 6.30 -15.04
N VAL A 174 35.25 5.35 -15.97
CA VAL A 174 34.00 4.75 -16.46
C VAL A 174 33.16 4.08 -15.33
N GLY A 175 33.72 3.96 -14.12
CA GLY A 175 33.04 3.38 -12.95
C GLY A 175 32.10 4.32 -12.18
N GLY A 176 32.25 5.65 -12.28
CA GLY A 176 31.44 6.60 -11.49
C GLY A 176 30.05 6.87 -12.10
N VAL A 177 30.01 7.02 -13.42
CA VAL A 177 28.78 7.33 -14.17
C VAL A 177 27.85 6.12 -14.24
N THR A 178 28.39 4.90 -14.30
CA THR A 178 27.60 3.66 -14.27
C THR A 178 26.97 3.39 -12.91
N GLN A 179 27.64 3.72 -11.79
CA GLN A 179 27.03 3.63 -10.45
C GLN A 179 25.95 4.69 -10.21
N ALA A 180 26.17 5.92 -10.70
CA ALA A 180 25.17 6.98 -10.63
C ALA A 180 23.95 6.66 -11.53
N MET A 181 24.15 6.21 -12.77
CA MET A 181 23.06 5.77 -13.66
C MET A 181 22.36 4.50 -13.15
N MET A 182 23.07 3.59 -12.49
CA MET A 182 22.50 2.45 -11.76
C MET A 182 21.86 2.82 -10.40
N ALA A 183 21.84 4.09 -10.02
CA ALA A 183 21.07 4.58 -8.87
C ALA A 183 19.80 5.36 -9.29
N MET A 184 19.64 5.66 -10.59
CA MET A 184 18.67 6.63 -11.12
C MET A 184 17.53 6.02 -11.95
N ASN A 185 17.14 4.76 -11.75
CA ASN A 185 15.95 4.18 -12.40
C ASN A 185 14.90 3.91 -11.31
N PRO A 186 13.63 4.31 -11.43
CA PRO A 186 12.62 4.10 -10.39
C PRO A 186 12.37 2.60 -10.13
N THR A 187 12.72 1.76 -11.11
CA THR A 187 12.75 0.30 -11.00
C THR A 187 13.89 -0.24 -10.12
N LEU A 188 14.97 0.53 -9.89
CA LEU A 188 16.12 0.11 -9.07
C LEU A 188 15.81 0.08 -7.58
N ASN A 189 14.87 0.92 -7.12
CA ASN A 189 14.46 0.93 -5.71
C ASN A 189 13.46 -0.17 -5.40
N VAL A 190 12.83 -0.76 -6.41
CA VAL A 190 11.80 -1.79 -6.24
C VAL A 190 12.47 -3.17 -6.15
N PRO A 191 12.21 -3.98 -5.11
CA PRO A 191 12.80 -5.32 -5.04
C PRO A 191 12.27 -6.22 -6.16
N PRO A 192 12.97 -7.32 -6.47
CA PRO A 192 12.44 -8.33 -7.37
C PRO A 192 11.06 -8.83 -6.92
N ALA A 193 10.10 -8.88 -7.84
CA ALA A 193 8.70 -9.20 -7.55
C ALA A 193 8.48 -10.50 -6.76
N TRP A 194 9.37 -11.49 -6.89
CA TRP A 194 9.24 -12.75 -6.15
C TRP A 194 9.33 -12.57 -4.63
N LEU A 195 10.03 -11.54 -4.15
CA LEU A 195 10.22 -11.30 -2.72
C LEU A 195 8.89 -10.91 -2.05
N PRO A 196 8.26 -9.77 -2.39
CA PRO A 196 6.97 -9.41 -1.79
C PRO A 196 5.86 -10.42 -2.13
N LEU A 197 5.84 -10.97 -3.36
CA LEU A 197 4.83 -11.97 -3.73
C LEU A 197 4.97 -13.29 -2.95
N GLY A 198 6.20 -13.70 -2.62
CA GLY A 198 6.44 -14.90 -1.80
C GLY A 198 5.85 -14.77 -0.40
N PHE A 199 6.08 -13.63 0.26
CA PHE A 199 5.46 -13.32 1.54
C PHE A 199 3.92 -13.24 1.44
N LEU A 200 3.38 -12.57 0.42
CA LEU A 200 1.93 -12.46 0.25
C LEU A 200 1.27 -13.83 -0.03
N ALA A 201 1.94 -14.73 -0.77
CA ALA A 201 1.49 -16.10 -0.96
C ALA A 201 1.52 -16.90 0.36
N ALA A 202 2.61 -16.78 1.14
CA ALA A 202 2.71 -17.40 2.46
C ALA A 202 1.64 -16.86 3.43
N ALA A 203 1.31 -15.57 3.36
CA ALA A 203 0.24 -14.98 4.13
C ALA A 203 -1.15 -15.54 3.74
N GLY A 204 -1.38 -15.80 2.45
CA GLY A 204 -2.57 -16.50 1.97
C GLY A 204 -2.74 -17.88 2.62
N ALA A 205 -1.66 -18.65 2.71
CA ALA A 205 -1.64 -19.91 3.45
C ALA A 205 -1.87 -19.70 4.97
N GLY A 206 -1.31 -18.63 5.54
CA GLY A 206 -1.56 -18.23 6.93
C GLY A 206 -3.03 -17.93 7.22
N LEU A 207 -3.75 -17.26 6.30
CA LEU A 207 -5.18 -16.97 6.45
C LEU A 207 -6.02 -18.26 6.44
N ILE A 208 -5.65 -19.21 5.58
CA ILE A 208 -6.25 -20.54 5.56
C ILE A 208 -5.98 -21.25 6.90
N GLY A 209 -4.73 -21.26 7.36
CA GLY A 209 -4.33 -21.83 8.64
C GLY A 209 -5.08 -21.22 9.83
N PHE A 210 -5.23 -19.90 9.86
CA PHE A 210 -6.01 -19.20 10.87
C PHE A 210 -7.48 -19.65 10.88
N GLY A 211 -8.14 -19.64 9.72
CA GLY A 211 -9.54 -20.04 9.64
C GLY A 211 -9.77 -21.50 10.06
N LEU A 212 -8.88 -22.41 9.67
CA LEU A 212 -8.94 -23.81 10.09
C LEU A 212 -8.68 -23.97 11.59
N ALA A 213 -7.66 -23.31 12.14
CA ALA A 213 -7.35 -23.34 13.56
C ALA A 213 -8.51 -22.79 14.40
N LEU A 214 -9.11 -21.66 13.99
CA LEU A 214 -10.29 -21.09 14.64
C LEU A 214 -11.50 -22.04 14.59
N SER A 215 -11.72 -22.70 13.44
CA SER A 215 -12.80 -23.67 13.26
C SER A 215 -12.69 -24.88 14.21
N VAL A 216 -11.47 -25.42 14.33
CA VAL A 216 -11.17 -26.57 15.22
C VAL A 216 -11.30 -26.17 16.68
N THR A 217 -10.78 -25.00 17.04
CA THR A 217 -10.70 -24.52 18.43
C THR A 217 -11.97 -23.83 18.92
N ALA A 218 -13.00 -23.70 18.06
CA ALA A 218 -14.24 -23.00 18.37
C ALA A 218 -14.94 -23.40 19.69
N PRO A 219 -15.06 -24.71 20.06
CA PRO A 219 -15.63 -25.09 21.36
C PRO A 219 -14.82 -24.56 22.54
N THR A 220 -13.49 -24.60 22.42
CA THR A 220 -12.57 -24.11 23.44
C THR A 220 -12.56 -22.59 23.50
N ALA A 221 -12.68 -21.90 22.35
CA ALA A 221 -12.65 -20.44 22.26
C ALA A 221 -13.76 -19.76 23.06
N VAL A 222 -14.95 -20.35 23.10
CA VAL A 222 -16.11 -19.76 23.80
C VAL A 222 -16.14 -20.06 25.30
N VAL A 223 -15.38 -21.05 25.77
CA VAL A 223 -15.30 -21.44 27.19
C VAL A 223 -14.00 -20.95 27.84
N SER A 224 -12.89 -21.10 27.14
CA SER A 224 -11.54 -20.77 27.61
C SER A 224 -10.77 -20.02 26.52
N PRO A 225 -11.07 -18.73 26.30
CA PRO A 225 -10.46 -17.90 25.26
C PRO A 225 -8.95 -17.66 25.47
N ARG A 226 -8.40 -18.08 26.61
CA ARG A 226 -6.96 -17.98 26.94
C ARG A 226 -6.22 -19.32 26.87
N SER A 227 -6.88 -20.39 26.44
CA SER A 227 -6.22 -21.69 26.27
C SER A 227 -5.15 -21.64 25.19
N ASP A 228 -4.13 -22.50 25.30
CA ASP A 228 -3.04 -22.56 24.33
C ASP A 228 -3.52 -22.84 22.90
N HIS A 229 -4.61 -23.61 22.74
CA HIS A 229 -5.24 -23.84 21.44
C HIS A 229 -5.80 -22.54 20.82
N VAL A 230 -6.42 -21.68 21.61
CA VAL A 230 -6.93 -20.39 21.14
C VAL A 230 -5.78 -19.44 20.85
N ILE A 231 -4.75 -19.44 21.71
CA ILE A 231 -3.52 -18.67 21.49
C ILE A 231 -2.82 -19.12 20.19
N ALA A 232 -2.83 -20.42 19.87
CA ALA A 232 -2.33 -20.93 18.59
C ALA A 232 -3.10 -20.35 17.39
N ALA A 233 -4.44 -20.34 17.45
CA ALA A 233 -5.26 -19.74 16.40
C ALA A 233 -4.98 -18.23 16.25
N VAL A 234 -4.82 -17.51 17.36
CA VAL A 234 -4.42 -16.09 17.35
C VAL A 234 -3.05 -15.91 16.69
N HIS A 235 -2.06 -16.76 16.99
CA HIS A 235 -0.72 -16.67 16.39
C HIS A 235 -0.71 -17.03 14.89
N PHE A 236 -1.56 -17.96 14.42
CA PHE A 236 -1.80 -18.12 12.99
C PHE A 236 -2.33 -16.83 12.36
N ALA A 237 -3.27 -16.14 13.02
CA ALA A 237 -3.82 -14.89 12.53
C ALA A 237 -2.77 -13.77 12.48
N VAL A 238 -2.11 -13.49 13.61
CA VAL A 238 -1.26 -12.30 13.74
C VAL A 238 0.15 -12.51 13.17
N LEU A 239 0.69 -13.73 13.22
CA LEU A 239 2.02 -14.02 12.68
C LEU A 239 1.95 -14.60 11.27
N ALA A 240 1.38 -15.80 11.10
CA ALA A 240 1.42 -16.51 9.82
C ALA A 240 0.67 -15.76 8.71
N PHE A 241 -0.44 -15.09 9.03
CA PHE A 241 -1.17 -14.24 8.10
C PHE A 241 -0.75 -12.77 8.14
N LEU A 242 -1.12 -12.01 9.18
CA LEU A 242 -1.02 -10.55 9.18
C LEU A 242 0.42 -10.06 9.11
N SER A 243 1.30 -10.52 10.00
CA SER A 243 2.70 -10.07 10.01
C SER A 243 3.45 -10.51 8.76
N THR A 244 3.20 -11.73 8.25
CA THR A 244 3.75 -12.17 6.95
C THR A 244 3.30 -11.25 5.81
N ALA A 245 2.02 -10.88 5.76
CA ALA A 245 1.49 -9.99 4.73
C ALA A 245 2.08 -8.58 4.83
N VAL A 246 2.12 -8.02 6.04
CA VAL A 246 2.68 -6.68 6.29
C VAL A 246 4.16 -6.65 5.98
N LEU A 247 4.96 -7.63 6.41
CA LEU A 247 6.37 -7.72 6.04
C LEU A 247 6.55 -7.83 4.52
N GLY A 248 5.75 -8.64 3.83
CA GLY A 248 5.75 -8.71 2.37
C GLY A 248 5.45 -7.37 1.71
N ALA A 249 4.42 -6.67 2.18
CA ALA A 249 4.06 -5.35 1.70
C ALA A 249 5.17 -4.32 1.97
N LEU A 250 5.81 -4.33 3.15
CA LEU A 250 6.87 -3.37 3.50
C LEU A 250 8.14 -3.53 2.67
N HIS A 251 8.46 -4.75 2.23
CA HIS A 251 9.58 -4.95 1.30
C HIS A 251 9.37 -4.21 -0.03
N GLN A 252 8.11 -4.06 -0.47
CA GLN A 252 7.75 -3.29 -1.68
C GLN A 252 7.50 -1.81 -1.37
N PHE A 253 6.65 -1.52 -0.38
CA PHE A 253 6.14 -0.20 -0.08
C PHE A 253 7.18 0.68 0.62
N GLY A 254 8.01 0.12 1.48
CA GLY A 254 9.08 0.83 2.17
C GLY A 254 10.01 1.54 1.17
N PRO A 255 10.57 0.82 0.18
CA PRO A 255 11.39 1.44 -0.85
C PRO A 255 10.69 2.47 -1.73
N VAL A 256 9.40 2.24 -2.05
CA VAL A 256 8.60 3.16 -2.86
C VAL A 256 8.37 4.48 -2.12
N VAL A 257 7.91 4.44 -0.87
CA VAL A 257 7.63 5.66 -0.11
C VAL A 257 8.91 6.33 0.40
N GLY A 258 9.93 5.53 0.71
CA GLY A 258 11.24 6.01 1.13
C GLY A 258 12.11 6.52 -0.01
N ALA A 259 11.74 6.26 -1.28
CA ALA A 259 12.53 6.54 -2.48
C ALA A 259 14.00 6.08 -2.35
N LYS A 260 14.20 4.92 -1.71
CA LYS A 260 15.52 4.34 -1.40
C LYS A 260 15.40 2.82 -1.46
N PRO A 261 16.40 2.09 -1.95
CA PRO A 261 16.29 0.64 -2.07
C PRO A 261 16.38 -0.03 -0.69
N LEU A 262 15.98 -1.32 -0.63
CA LEU A 262 16.33 -2.20 0.49
C LEU A 262 17.85 -2.23 0.68
N ARG A 263 18.33 -2.54 1.90
CA ARG A 263 19.77 -2.77 2.11
C ARG A 263 20.27 -3.98 1.33
N SER A 264 19.51 -5.06 1.31
CA SER A 264 19.87 -6.31 0.67
C SER A 264 18.62 -7.12 0.29
N VAL A 265 18.53 -7.52 -0.98
CA VAL A 265 17.49 -8.45 -1.45
C VAL A 265 17.67 -9.83 -0.81
N THR A 266 18.92 -10.28 -0.66
CA THR A 266 19.25 -11.55 0.01
C THR A 266 18.80 -11.55 1.47
N ALA A 267 18.97 -10.44 2.19
CA ALA A 267 18.47 -10.32 3.57
C ALA A 267 16.94 -10.44 3.63
N GLY A 268 16.23 -9.91 2.63
CA GLY A 268 14.78 -10.13 2.48
C GLY A 268 14.45 -11.60 2.25
N ALA A 269 15.23 -12.31 1.42
CA ALA A 269 15.06 -13.74 1.19
C ALA A 269 15.25 -14.56 2.48
N VAL A 270 16.33 -14.29 3.22
CA VAL A 270 16.65 -14.94 4.50
C VAL A 270 15.59 -14.64 5.55
N THR A 271 15.07 -13.40 5.57
CA THR A 271 13.91 -13.05 6.40
C THR A 271 12.74 -13.98 6.12
N GLY A 272 12.38 -14.20 4.85
CA GLY A 272 11.28 -15.11 4.49
C GLY A 272 11.56 -16.56 4.87
N LEU A 273 12.78 -17.03 4.63
CA LEU A 273 13.21 -18.39 4.94
C LEU A 273 13.17 -18.72 6.43
N LEU A 274 13.45 -17.75 7.30
CA LEU A 274 13.39 -17.92 8.75
C LEU A 274 12.01 -17.62 9.32
N PHE A 275 11.38 -16.52 8.87
CA PHE A 275 10.12 -16.05 9.41
C PHE A 275 9.00 -17.04 9.12
N VAL A 276 8.83 -17.49 7.87
CA VAL A 276 7.68 -18.32 7.48
C VAL A 276 7.65 -19.65 8.25
N PRO A 277 8.72 -20.46 8.31
CA PRO A 277 8.70 -21.66 9.14
C PRO A 277 8.54 -21.33 10.63
N GLY A 278 9.23 -20.30 11.13
CA GLY A 278 9.16 -19.90 12.54
C GLY A 278 7.73 -19.56 13.00
N VAL A 279 6.99 -18.79 12.20
CA VAL A 279 5.61 -18.40 12.52
C VAL A 279 4.57 -19.51 12.33
N TRP A 280 4.95 -20.63 11.71
CA TRP A 280 4.14 -21.86 11.69
C TRP A 280 4.49 -22.79 12.86
N LEU A 281 5.76 -22.84 13.27
CA LEU A 281 6.19 -23.62 14.44
C LEU A 281 5.61 -23.07 15.75
N ILE A 282 5.55 -21.74 15.93
CA ILE A 282 4.98 -21.12 17.14
C ILE A 282 3.55 -21.62 17.43
N PRO A 283 2.56 -21.43 16.53
CA PRO A 283 1.20 -21.91 16.78
C PRO A 283 1.09 -23.43 16.79
N ALA A 284 1.90 -24.17 16.03
CA ALA A 284 1.93 -25.63 16.10
C ALA A 284 2.42 -26.15 17.47
N GLY A 285 3.44 -25.50 18.05
CA GLY A 285 3.93 -25.79 19.39
C GLY A 285 2.88 -25.54 20.45
N PHE A 286 2.18 -24.40 20.40
CA PHE A 286 1.04 -24.13 21.28
C PHE A 286 -0.08 -25.17 21.13
N ALA A 287 -0.46 -25.49 19.90
CA ALA A 287 -1.54 -26.44 19.63
C ALA A 287 -1.25 -27.86 20.10
N THR A 288 0.03 -28.25 20.20
CA THR A 288 0.46 -29.58 20.61
C THR A 288 1.03 -29.63 22.03
N GLY A 289 1.16 -28.49 22.72
CA GLY A 289 1.74 -28.39 24.06
C GLY A 289 3.26 -28.52 24.14
N HIS A 290 3.98 -28.49 23.00
CA HIS A 290 5.44 -28.62 22.98
C HIS A 290 6.11 -27.24 23.02
N SER A 291 6.48 -26.80 24.21
CA SER A 291 7.18 -25.53 24.49
C SER A 291 8.48 -25.35 23.70
N VAL A 292 9.28 -26.41 23.56
CA VAL A 292 10.52 -26.38 22.75
C VAL A 292 10.24 -25.99 21.29
N VAL A 293 9.12 -26.46 20.71
CA VAL A 293 8.73 -26.09 19.35
C VAL A 293 8.36 -24.61 19.26
N VAL A 294 7.69 -24.08 20.30
CA VAL A 294 7.39 -22.64 20.42
C VAL A 294 8.68 -21.83 20.52
N GLN A 295 9.65 -22.27 21.32
CA GLN A 295 10.95 -21.61 21.49
C GLN A 295 11.76 -21.59 20.19
N ILE A 296 11.88 -22.71 19.47
CA ILE A 296 12.56 -22.77 18.17
C ILE A 296 11.91 -21.81 17.18
N GLY A 297 10.57 -21.87 17.06
CA GLY A 297 9.82 -20.95 16.21
C GLY A 297 10.02 -19.48 16.60
N GLY A 298 10.03 -19.19 17.91
CA GLY A 298 10.27 -17.87 18.48
C GLY A 298 11.65 -17.31 18.17
N VAL A 299 12.71 -18.12 18.29
CA VAL A 299 14.09 -17.74 17.93
C VAL A 299 14.21 -17.47 16.43
N MET A 300 13.65 -18.36 15.60
CA MET A 300 13.65 -18.18 14.14
C MET A 300 12.92 -16.88 13.73
N ALA A 301 11.71 -16.67 14.24
CA ALA A 301 10.90 -15.49 13.95
C ALA A 301 11.57 -14.20 14.44
N THR A 302 12.13 -14.20 15.65
CA THR A 302 12.83 -13.02 16.21
C THR A 302 14.08 -12.68 15.42
N THR A 303 14.87 -13.70 15.03
CA THR A 303 16.04 -13.51 14.17
C THR A 303 15.64 -12.90 12.83
N ALA A 304 14.58 -13.42 12.21
CA ALA A 304 14.05 -12.88 10.97
C ALA A 304 13.55 -11.44 11.11
N VAL A 305 12.87 -11.11 12.22
CA VAL A 305 12.42 -9.75 12.54
C VAL A 305 13.60 -8.79 12.65
N CYS A 306 14.69 -9.17 13.30
CA CYS A 306 15.90 -8.35 13.39
C CYS A 306 16.53 -8.11 12.01
N ILE A 307 16.60 -9.14 11.16
CA ILE A 307 17.09 -9.03 9.78
C ILE A 307 16.17 -8.11 8.97
N ALA A 308 14.85 -8.26 9.09
CA ALA A 308 13.87 -7.42 8.41
C ALA A 308 14.00 -5.95 8.84
N ALA A 309 14.11 -5.68 10.14
CA ALA A 309 14.28 -4.33 10.69
C ALA A 309 15.57 -3.69 10.18
N TRP A 310 16.68 -4.43 10.18
CA TRP A 310 17.93 -3.97 9.59
C TRP A 310 17.77 -3.67 8.09
N ASN A 311 17.16 -4.58 7.33
CA ASN A 311 16.98 -4.43 5.88
C ASN A 311 16.10 -3.22 5.52
N LEU A 312 15.01 -3.02 6.25
CA LEU A 312 14.06 -1.92 6.09
C LEU A 312 14.58 -0.58 6.64
N SER A 313 15.64 -0.57 7.45
CA SER A 313 16.17 0.67 8.02
C SER A 313 16.67 1.67 6.97
N ARG A 314 17.19 1.21 5.81
CA ARG A 314 17.64 2.09 4.72
C ARG A 314 16.47 2.83 4.06
N PRO A 315 15.43 2.16 3.52
CA PRO A 315 14.30 2.89 2.95
C PRO A 315 13.58 3.74 3.99
N LEU A 316 13.41 3.22 5.20
CA LEU A 316 12.75 3.96 6.26
C LEU A 316 13.57 5.15 6.76
N SER A 317 14.88 5.24 6.52
CA SER A 317 15.71 6.40 6.92
C SER A 317 15.41 7.72 6.19
N ALA A 318 14.55 7.72 5.17
CA ALA A 318 14.22 8.91 4.38
C ALA A 318 13.64 10.04 5.24
N ARG A 319 14.23 11.25 5.18
CA ARG A 319 13.74 12.44 5.89
C ARG A 319 12.69 13.17 5.05
N GLY A 320 11.83 13.97 5.69
CA GLY A 320 10.82 14.80 5.02
C GLY A 320 9.65 14.04 4.37
N LYS A 321 9.50 12.72 4.60
CA LYS A 321 8.43 11.89 3.98
C LYS A 321 7.14 11.81 4.82
N GLY A 322 7.00 12.63 5.85
CA GLY A 322 5.78 12.80 6.64
C GLY A 322 5.40 11.63 7.56
N ALA A 323 4.11 11.58 7.90
CA ALA A 323 3.53 10.59 8.82
C ALA A 323 3.74 9.13 8.39
N PRO A 324 3.65 8.74 7.10
CA PRO A 324 3.82 7.34 6.69
C PRO A 324 5.18 6.74 7.07
N ILE A 325 6.29 7.42 6.77
CA ILE A 325 7.63 6.92 7.12
C ILE A 325 7.86 6.95 8.62
N THR A 326 7.38 7.98 9.32
CA THR A 326 7.50 8.08 10.78
C THR A 326 6.77 6.94 11.47
N GLY A 327 5.51 6.69 11.10
CA GLY A 327 4.71 5.60 11.64
C GLY A 327 5.30 4.23 11.33
N LEU A 328 5.81 4.01 10.11
CA LEU A 328 6.47 2.76 9.74
C LEU A 328 7.76 2.49 10.52
N ARG A 329 8.57 3.52 10.79
CA ARG A 329 9.75 3.38 11.67
C ARG A 329 9.35 2.90 13.05
N LEU A 330 8.38 3.58 13.66
CA LEU A 330 7.89 3.24 15.00
C LEU A 330 7.28 1.83 15.01
N ALA A 331 6.47 1.49 14.00
CA ALA A 331 5.90 0.16 13.87
C ALA A 331 6.99 -0.92 13.83
N VAL A 332 8.05 -0.76 13.03
CA VAL A 332 9.17 -1.72 12.99
C VAL A 332 9.90 -1.82 14.32
N VAL A 333 10.06 -0.72 15.06
CA VAL A 333 10.59 -0.74 16.44
C VAL A 333 9.68 -1.56 17.35
N TYR A 334 8.36 -1.35 17.28
CA TYR A 334 7.39 -2.11 18.07
C TYR A 334 7.29 -3.57 17.65
N LEU A 335 7.55 -3.93 16.39
CA LEU A 335 7.70 -5.32 15.96
C LEU A 335 8.87 -5.98 16.66
N VAL A 336 10.04 -5.34 16.69
CA VAL A 336 11.22 -5.87 17.38
C VAL A 336 10.90 -6.05 18.87
N GLY A 337 10.29 -5.06 19.51
CA GLY A 337 9.86 -5.17 20.91
C GLY A 337 8.85 -6.30 21.14
N THR A 338 7.87 -6.47 20.26
CA THR A 338 6.87 -7.54 20.32
C THR A 338 7.52 -8.92 20.18
N ALA A 339 8.45 -9.08 19.24
CA ALA A 339 9.17 -10.34 19.03
C ALA A 339 10.04 -10.70 20.24
N LEU A 340 10.76 -9.71 20.80
CA LEU A 340 11.55 -9.89 22.02
C LEU A 340 10.69 -10.27 23.22
N PHE A 341 9.53 -9.63 23.42
CA PHE A 341 8.54 -10.05 24.42
C PHE A 341 8.07 -11.49 24.19
N GLY A 342 7.71 -11.82 22.95
CA GLY A 342 7.18 -13.13 22.60
C GLY A 342 8.17 -14.27 22.86
N VAL A 343 9.43 -14.11 22.42
CA VAL A 343 10.46 -15.12 22.64
C VAL A 343 10.84 -15.24 24.11
N LEU A 344 10.89 -14.11 24.85
CA LEU A 344 11.11 -14.13 26.29
C LEU A 344 10.03 -14.94 27.00
N TYR A 345 8.76 -14.74 26.66
CA TYR A 345 7.64 -15.51 27.23
C TYR A 345 7.69 -16.98 26.82
N ALA A 346 8.14 -17.30 25.60
CA ALA A 346 8.28 -18.69 25.15
C ALA A 346 9.27 -19.49 26.02
N PHE A 347 10.39 -18.89 26.42
CA PHE A 347 11.35 -19.50 27.35
C PHE A 347 10.84 -19.51 28.80
N ASP A 348 10.19 -18.43 29.22
CA ASP A 348 9.65 -18.28 30.57
C ASP A 348 8.60 -19.35 30.93
N ARG A 349 7.90 -19.91 29.94
CA ARG A 349 6.95 -21.03 30.16
C ARG A 349 7.59 -22.29 30.76
N GLU A 350 8.87 -22.52 30.56
CA GLU A 350 9.61 -23.63 31.18
C GLU A 350 10.48 -23.15 32.33
N ALA A 351 11.12 -22.00 32.17
CA ALA A 351 12.10 -21.50 33.13
C ALA A 351 11.45 -20.82 34.36
N ALA A 352 10.20 -20.36 34.23
CA ALA A 352 9.43 -19.67 35.26
C ALA A 352 10.20 -18.51 35.93
N TRP A 353 10.87 -17.68 35.12
CA TRP A 353 11.56 -16.48 35.56
C TRP A 353 10.58 -15.46 36.16
N PHE A 354 9.35 -15.39 35.66
CA PHE A 354 8.30 -14.52 36.18
C PHE A 354 6.88 -15.07 35.91
N PRO A 355 5.83 -14.56 36.59
CA PRO A 355 4.47 -15.02 36.33
C PRO A 355 3.92 -14.47 35.00
N LEU A 356 3.35 -15.34 34.15
CA LEU A 356 2.67 -14.96 32.91
C LEU A 356 1.22 -14.52 33.16
N LEU A 357 1.06 -13.37 33.82
CA LEU A 357 -0.24 -12.79 34.15
C LEU A 357 -1.03 -12.36 32.91
N PRO A 358 -2.37 -12.37 32.94
CA PRO A 358 -3.20 -11.94 31.81
C PRO A 358 -2.89 -10.52 31.32
N THR A 359 -2.61 -9.60 32.23
CA THR A 359 -2.21 -8.21 31.94
C THR A 359 -0.90 -8.13 31.14
N ARG A 360 0.08 -8.98 31.47
CA ARG A 360 1.36 -9.08 30.74
C ARG A 360 1.21 -9.68 29.35
N VAL A 361 0.30 -10.64 29.19
CA VAL A 361 -0.08 -11.17 27.87
C VAL A 361 -0.78 -10.10 27.05
N LEU A 362 -1.69 -9.32 27.66
CA LEU A 362 -2.32 -8.17 27.00
C LEU A 362 -1.31 -7.08 26.62
N ALA A 363 -0.27 -6.85 27.43
CA ALA A 363 0.80 -5.91 27.09
C ALA A 363 1.53 -6.32 25.79
N HIS A 364 1.89 -7.61 25.66
CA HIS A 364 2.43 -8.18 24.42
C HIS A 364 1.43 -8.06 23.25
N ALA A 365 0.18 -8.45 23.47
CA ALA A 365 -0.86 -8.41 22.45
C ALA A 365 -1.10 -7.00 21.91
N HIS A 366 -1.15 -5.98 22.78
CA HIS A 366 -1.36 -4.58 22.36
C HIS A 366 -0.12 -3.99 21.69
N LEU A 367 1.10 -4.32 22.15
CA LEU A 367 2.31 -3.89 21.46
C LEU A 367 2.36 -4.45 20.03
N GLY A 368 1.93 -5.70 19.84
CA GLY A 368 1.86 -6.35 18.54
C GLY A 368 0.70 -5.87 17.65
N LEU A 369 -0.52 -5.81 18.18
CA LEU A 369 -1.72 -5.46 17.41
C LEU A 369 -1.85 -3.96 17.17
N VAL A 370 -1.61 -3.12 18.17
CA VAL A 370 -1.73 -1.66 18.05
C VAL A 370 -0.39 -1.04 17.64
N GLY A 371 0.69 -1.39 18.33
CA GLY A 371 2.02 -0.84 18.07
C GLY A 371 2.61 -1.29 16.73
N TRP A 372 2.68 -2.59 16.47
CA TRP A 372 3.23 -3.09 15.20
C TRP A 372 2.19 -3.03 14.06
N LEU A 373 1.16 -3.89 14.08
CA LEU A 373 0.27 -4.04 12.92
C LEU A 373 -0.64 -2.83 12.72
N GLY A 374 -1.24 -2.32 13.79
CA GLY A 374 -2.15 -1.18 13.79
C GLY A 374 -1.46 0.08 13.30
N LEU A 375 -0.34 0.47 13.91
CA LEU A 375 0.40 1.65 13.47
C LEU A 375 0.95 1.50 12.05
N ALA A 376 1.41 0.31 11.65
CA ALA A 376 1.81 0.07 10.27
C ALA A 376 0.65 0.34 9.31
N TYR A 377 -0.55 -0.17 9.61
CA TYR A 377 -1.71 0.07 8.78
C TYR A 377 -2.15 1.53 8.77
N VAL A 378 -2.25 2.17 9.94
CA VAL A 378 -2.59 3.60 10.09
C VAL A 378 -1.63 4.46 9.26
N ALA A 379 -0.32 4.19 9.32
CA ALA A 379 0.69 4.95 8.59
C ALA A 379 0.63 4.74 7.07
N VAL A 380 0.40 3.49 6.63
CA VAL A 380 0.32 3.12 5.21
C VAL A 380 -0.97 3.64 4.57
N ALA A 381 -2.08 3.61 5.32
CA ALA A 381 -3.39 4.08 4.88
C ALA A 381 -3.37 5.55 4.40
N GLU A 382 -2.54 6.40 5.02
CA GLU A 382 -2.38 7.80 4.63
C GLU A 382 -1.84 8.01 3.21
N LYS A 383 -1.20 6.99 2.62
CA LYS A 383 -0.82 6.99 1.20
C LYS A 383 -1.75 6.12 0.36
N LEU A 384 -2.15 4.95 0.85
CA LEU A 384 -2.96 4.02 0.05
C LEU A 384 -4.36 4.56 -0.26
N TRP A 385 -5.05 5.15 0.72
CA TRP A 385 -6.44 5.56 0.50
C TRP A 385 -6.57 6.74 -0.47
N PRO A 386 -5.83 7.86 -0.34
CA PRO A 386 -5.89 8.95 -1.32
C PRO A 386 -5.56 8.50 -2.73
N MET A 387 -4.55 7.64 -2.87
CA MET A 387 -4.11 7.10 -4.16
C MET A 387 -5.20 6.25 -4.83
N PHE A 388 -5.91 5.39 -4.09
CA PHE A 388 -6.93 4.52 -4.67
C PHE A 388 -8.28 5.19 -4.90
N LEU A 389 -8.63 6.20 -4.10
CA LEU A 389 -9.89 6.94 -4.21
C LEU A 389 -9.74 8.24 -5.02
N LEU A 390 -8.53 8.55 -5.50
CA LEU A 390 -8.18 9.80 -6.17
C LEU A 390 -8.65 11.01 -5.35
N ALA A 391 -8.44 10.93 -4.03
CA ALA A 391 -8.95 11.91 -3.10
C ALA A 391 -7.93 13.02 -2.85
N HIS A 392 -8.34 14.25 -3.06
CA HIS A 392 -7.51 15.44 -2.85
C HIS A 392 -8.06 16.17 -1.63
N ARG A 393 -7.38 15.97 -0.50
CA ARG A 393 -7.79 16.56 0.77
C ARG A 393 -7.01 17.85 0.97
N PRO A 394 -7.65 18.97 1.38
CA PRO A 394 -6.95 20.23 1.64
C PRO A 394 -5.81 20.06 2.65
N HIS A 395 -6.03 19.23 3.67
CA HIS A 395 -5.04 18.90 4.69
C HIS A 395 -5.12 17.43 5.12
N ALA A 396 -3.99 16.89 5.60
CA ALA A 396 -3.86 15.52 6.10
C ALA A 396 -3.72 15.42 7.64
N HIS A 397 -4.09 16.48 8.37
CA HIS A 397 -3.86 16.58 9.82
C HIS A 397 -4.44 15.41 10.63
N ALA A 398 -5.63 14.92 10.28
CA ALA A 398 -6.23 13.78 10.96
C ALA A 398 -5.32 12.53 10.88
N GLY A 399 -4.76 12.26 9.70
CA GLY A 399 -3.80 11.18 9.52
C GLY A 399 -2.51 11.34 10.29
N GLU A 400 -1.98 12.56 10.35
CA GLU A 400 -0.78 12.87 11.13
C GLU A 400 -1.00 12.65 12.62
N TRP A 401 -2.12 13.14 13.16
CA TRP A 401 -2.48 12.93 14.56
C TRP A 401 -2.75 11.46 14.86
N ALA A 402 -3.36 10.70 13.93
CA ALA A 402 -3.54 9.27 14.08
C ALA A 402 -2.20 8.56 14.29
N VAL A 403 -1.21 8.82 13.44
CA VAL A 403 0.14 8.22 13.55
C VAL A 403 0.83 8.63 14.85
N ARG A 404 0.79 9.93 15.20
CA ARG A 404 1.44 10.44 16.42
C ARG A 404 0.84 9.84 17.69
N LEU A 405 -0.48 9.82 17.80
CA LEU A 405 -1.18 9.35 18.99
C LEU A 405 -1.14 7.83 19.12
N VAL A 406 -1.36 7.07 18.05
CA VAL A 406 -1.19 5.60 18.12
C VAL A 406 0.26 5.24 18.46
N GLY A 407 1.23 5.92 17.83
CA GLY A 407 2.65 5.73 18.10
C GLY A 407 3.04 6.05 19.55
N ALA A 408 2.57 7.17 20.10
CA ALA A 408 2.88 7.55 21.49
C ALA A 408 2.10 6.73 22.53
N GLY A 409 0.83 6.43 22.26
CA GLY A 409 -0.07 5.76 23.19
C GLY A 409 0.23 4.27 23.36
N ALA A 410 0.60 3.57 22.28
CA ALA A 410 0.89 2.14 22.32
C ALA A 410 1.95 1.74 23.38
N PRO A 411 3.15 2.35 23.43
CA PRO A 411 4.14 2.01 24.46
C PRO A 411 3.68 2.39 25.88
N VAL A 412 2.94 3.49 26.05
CA VAL A 412 2.39 3.88 27.36
C VAL A 412 1.38 2.84 27.84
N LEU A 413 0.47 2.39 26.97
CA LEU A 413 -0.48 1.33 27.27
C LEU A 413 0.25 0.02 27.61
N THR A 414 1.25 -0.37 26.82
CA THR A 414 2.04 -1.58 27.06
C THR A 414 2.75 -1.52 28.42
N VAL A 415 3.38 -0.41 28.79
CA VAL A 415 4.06 -0.25 30.08
C VAL A 415 3.07 -0.31 31.24
N GLY A 416 1.92 0.36 31.12
CA GLY A 416 0.86 0.30 32.12
C GLY A 416 0.36 -1.12 32.35
N LEU A 417 0.12 -1.88 31.27
CA LEU A 417 -0.33 -3.27 31.35
C LEU A 417 0.76 -4.20 31.88
N LEU A 418 2.02 -3.98 31.49
CA LEU A 418 3.16 -4.83 31.88
C LEU A 418 3.42 -4.79 33.40
N PHE A 419 3.30 -3.60 34.00
CA PHE A 419 3.54 -3.37 35.43
C PHE A 419 2.25 -3.22 36.25
N GLU A 420 1.08 -3.47 35.65
CA GLU A 420 -0.23 -3.37 36.30
C GLU A 420 -0.52 -1.97 36.89
N ILE A 421 0.03 -0.92 36.28
CA ILE A 421 -0.16 0.47 36.71
C ILE A 421 -1.41 1.03 36.02
N GLN A 422 -2.57 0.88 36.67
CA GLN A 422 -3.88 1.21 36.11
C GLN A 422 -3.95 2.62 35.49
N VAL A 423 -3.42 3.63 36.17
CA VAL A 423 -3.44 5.03 35.66
C VAL A 423 -2.68 5.14 34.34
N VAL A 424 -1.51 4.51 34.23
CA VAL A 424 -0.69 4.52 33.02
C VAL A 424 -1.39 3.76 31.89
N SER A 425 -2.03 2.63 32.20
CA SER A 425 -2.84 1.88 31.23
C SER A 425 -4.00 2.73 30.67
N ILE A 426 -4.72 3.45 31.54
CA ILE A 426 -5.83 4.32 31.14
C ILE A 426 -5.32 5.46 30.25
N LEU A 427 -4.23 6.14 30.65
CA LEU A 427 -3.64 7.22 29.86
C LEU A 427 -3.21 6.72 28.47
N GLY A 428 -2.52 5.57 28.40
CA GLY A 428 -2.13 4.95 27.14
C GLY A 428 -3.34 4.58 26.28
N ALA A 429 -4.36 3.97 26.88
CA ALA A 429 -5.59 3.58 26.19
C ALA A 429 -6.35 4.78 25.61
N VAL A 430 -6.48 5.88 26.37
CA VAL A 430 -7.13 7.12 25.91
C VAL A 430 -6.36 7.72 24.73
N VAL A 431 -5.03 7.76 24.79
CA VAL A 431 -4.19 8.27 23.70
C VAL A 431 -4.32 7.41 22.44
N VAL A 432 -4.28 6.07 22.58
CA VAL A 432 -4.53 5.13 21.47
C VAL A 432 -5.93 5.34 20.87
N LEU A 433 -6.96 5.41 21.71
CA LEU A 433 -8.34 5.60 21.27
C LEU A 433 -8.50 6.90 20.49
N GLY A 434 -7.92 8.00 20.97
CA GLY A 434 -7.87 9.27 20.26
C GLY A 434 -7.22 9.12 18.88
N GLY A 435 -6.07 8.45 18.80
CA GLY A 435 -5.39 8.16 17.54
C GLY A 435 -6.22 7.32 16.56
N LEU A 436 -6.93 6.30 17.04
CA LEU A 436 -7.83 5.48 16.22
C LEU A 436 -9.08 6.26 15.76
N CYS A 437 -9.61 7.17 16.59
CA CYS A 437 -10.66 8.11 16.18
C CYS A 437 -10.15 9.03 15.04
N PHE A 438 -8.93 9.55 15.15
CA PHE A 438 -8.32 10.33 14.08
C PHE A 438 -8.06 9.52 12.80
N HIS A 439 -7.73 8.23 12.92
CA HIS A 439 -7.62 7.32 11.78
C HIS A 439 -8.96 7.15 11.04
N LEU A 440 -10.06 6.97 11.79
CA LEU A 440 -11.41 6.94 11.23
C LEU A 440 -11.82 8.29 10.62
N GLY A 441 -11.45 9.41 11.26
CA GLY A 441 -11.64 10.75 10.72
C GLY A 441 -10.86 10.99 9.42
N SER A 442 -9.64 10.45 9.32
CA SER A 442 -8.84 10.45 8.10
C SER A 442 -9.57 9.69 6.98
N LEU A 443 -10.08 8.47 7.26
CA LEU A 443 -10.86 7.69 6.29
C LEU A 443 -12.10 8.46 5.81
N ALA A 444 -12.87 9.02 6.75
CA ALA A 444 -14.06 9.82 6.44
C ALA A 444 -13.72 11.01 5.55
N SER A 445 -12.60 11.69 5.82
CA SER A 445 -12.08 12.76 4.98
C SER A 445 -11.71 12.27 3.58
N VAL A 446 -11.00 11.14 3.43
CA VAL A 446 -10.69 10.58 2.09
C VAL A 446 -11.97 10.30 1.32
N ILE A 447 -12.94 9.66 1.96
CA ILE A 447 -14.21 9.31 1.34
C ILE A 447 -14.94 10.59 0.92
N ARG A 448 -14.97 11.63 1.76
CA ARG A 448 -15.62 12.92 1.45
C ARG A 448 -15.03 13.58 0.20
N TYR A 449 -13.71 13.60 0.07
CA TYR A 449 -12.99 14.27 -1.02
C TYR A 449 -12.61 13.35 -2.19
N ARG A 450 -13.16 12.13 -2.24
CA ARG A 450 -12.88 11.16 -3.32
C ARG A 450 -13.40 11.69 -4.67
N ARG A 451 -12.64 11.43 -5.74
CA ARG A 451 -13.08 11.68 -7.12
C ARG A 451 -13.54 10.42 -7.84
N ARG A 452 -13.24 9.24 -7.30
CA ARG A 452 -13.70 7.95 -7.81
C ARG A 452 -14.84 7.38 -6.98
N GLY A 453 -15.79 6.72 -7.65
CA GLY A 453 -16.86 5.96 -7.01
C GLY A 453 -16.35 4.81 -6.13
N LEU A 454 -17.15 4.41 -5.13
CA LEU A 454 -16.82 3.28 -4.26
C LEU A 454 -17.12 1.96 -4.97
N GLU A 455 -16.05 1.25 -5.30
CA GLU A 455 -16.08 -0.13 -5.82
C GLU A 455 -16.06 -1.19 -4.70
N LEU A 456 -16.33 -2.45 -5.05
CA LEU A 456 -16.30 -3.62 -4.16
C LEU A 456 -15.08 -3.66 -3.22
N LEU A 457 -13.89 -3.37 -3.73
CA LEU A 457 -12.65 -3.46 -2.93
C LEU A 457 -12.62 -2.45 -1.77
N HIS A 458 -13.34 -1.34 -1.87
CA HIS A 458 -13.51 -0.40 -0.75
C HIS A 458 -14.43 -0.96 0.33
N GLY A 459 -15.31 -1.92 0.00
CA GLY A 459 -16.11 -2.65 0.97
C GLY A 459 -15.26 -3.34 2.04
N PHE A 460 -14.08 -3.86 1.68
CA PHE A 460 -13.13 -4.41 2.65
C PHE A 460 -12.60 -3.36 3.63
N VAL A 461 -12.30 -2.15 3.16
CA VAL A 461 -11.82 -1.03 4.00
C VAL A 461 -12.93 -0.54 4.94
N LEU A 462 -14.17 -0.46 4.44
CA LEU A 462 -15.32 -0.09 5.26
C LEU A 462 -15.66 -1.16 6.30
N GLY A 463 -15.63 -2.44 5.93
CA GLY A 463 -15.80 -3.55 6.86
C GLY A 463 -14.70 -3.61 7.92
N SER A 464 -13.45 -3.37 7.49
CA SER A 464 -12.29 -3.20 8.37
C SER A 464 -12.53 -2.08 9.40
N ALA A 465 -12.95 -0.90 8.96
CA ALA A 465 -13.27 0.23 9.84
C ALA A 465 -14.43 -0.07 10.79
N ALA A 466 -15.46 -0.80 10.35
CA ALA A 466 -16.56 -1.24 11.21
C ALA A 466 -16.06 -2.18 12.31
N CYS A 467 -15.20 -3.15 11.99
CA CYS A 467 -14.58 -4.02 12.98
C CYS A 467 -13.73 -3.23 14.00
N LEU A 468 -13.01 -2.19 13.55
CA LEU A 468 -12.27 -1.30 14.45
C LEU A 468 -13.19 -0.57 15.42
N VAL A 469 -14.30 0.00 14.93
CA VAL A 469 -15.29 0.69 15.78
C VAL A 469 -15.85 -0.27 16.83
N VAL A 470 -16.21 -1.50 16.44
CA VAL A 470 -16.68 -2.50 17.39
C VAL A 470 -15.60 -2.84 18.42
N ALA A 471 -14.34 -3.05 18.01
CA ALA A 471 -13.24 -3.29 18.93
C ALA A 471 -13.07 -2.15 19.94
N MET A 472 -13.08 -0.90 19.48
CA MET A 472 -12.98 0.29 20.35
C MET A 472 -14.13 0.32 21.38
N VAL A 473 -15.35 0.05 20.96
CA VAL A 473 -16.52 0.00 21.88
C VAL A 473 -16.37 -1.12 22.88
N LEU A 474 -16.01 -2.34 22.45
CA LEU A 474 -15.82 -3.48 23.34
C LEU A 474 -14.70 -3.24 24.37
N GLY A 475 -13.57 -2.66 23.95
CA GLY A 475 -12.47 -2.30 24.83
C GLY A 475 -12.85 -1.24 25.86
N VAL A 476 -13.58 -0.19 25.45
CA VAL A 476 -14.08 0.84 26.37
C VAL A 476 -15.09 0.25 27.36
N VAL A 477 -16.05 -0.55 26.88
CA VAL A 477 -17.07 -1.17 27.75
C VAL A 477 -16.41 -2.13 28.74
N GLY A 478 -15.53 -3.00 28.25
CA GLY A 478 -14.78 -3.96 29.05
C GLY A 478 -13.73 -3.33 29.96
N GLY A 479 -13.35 -2.07 29.75
CA GLY A 479 -12.39 -1.34 30.58
C GLY A 479 -13.04 -0.49 31.69
N ILE A 480 -14.21 0.10 31.43
CA ILE A 480 -14.85 1.08 32.33
C ILE A 480 -15.90 0.44 33.23
N PHE A 481 -16.74 -0.45 32.69
CA PHE A 481 -17.90 -0.92 33.45
C PHE A 481 -17.53 -2.07 34.42
N PRO A 482 -18.13 -2.08 35.62
CA PRO A 482 -18.07 -3.24 36.50
C PRO A 482 -18.89 -4.38 35.87
N MET A 483 -18.31 -5.58 35.86
CA MET A 483 -18.93 -6.78 35.28
C MET A 483 -18.24 -8.03 35.79
N GLU A 484 -18.96 -9.15 35.75
CA GLU A 484 -18.43 -10.47 36.08
C GLU A 484 -17.25 -10.84 35.17
N ILE A 485 -16.35 -11.66 35.72
CA ILE A 485 -15.09 -12.04 35.07
C ILE A 485 -15.36 -12.74 33.73
N ASP A 486 -16.35 -13.64 33.68
CA ASP A 486 -16.69 -14.39 32.47
C ASP A 486 -17.18 -13.48 31.35
N MET A 487 -18.02 -12.49 31.67
CA MET A 487 -18.48 -11.50 30.70
C MET A 487 -17.31 -10.65 30.20
N ARG A 488 -16.43 -10.20 31.11
CA ARG A 488 -15.24 -9.41 30.74
C ARG A 488 -14.31 -10.19 29.80
N LEU A 489 -14.07 -11.47 30.10
CA LEU A 489 -13.24 -12.33 29.24
C LEU A 489 -13.84 -12.50 27.84
N ARG A 490 -15.17 -12.64 27.72
CA ARG A 490 -15.86 -12.71 26.43
C ARG A 490 -15.72 -11.41 25.64
N LEU A 491 -15.92 -10.26 26.29
CA LEU A 491 -15.78 -8.95 25.62
C LEU A 491 -14.35 -8.71 25.15
N VAL A 492 -13.34 -9.00 25.98
CA VAL A 492 -11.92 -8.85 25.61
C VAL A 492 -11.53 -9.83 24.50
N ALA A 493 -12.04 -11.06 24.52
CA ALA A 493 -11.80 -12.01 23.42
C ALA A 493 -12.41 -11.51 22.11
N ALA A 494 -13.64 -10.99 22.14
CA ALA A 494 -14.31 -10.40 20.99
C ALA A 494 -13.60 -9.12 20.51
N GLU A 495 -13.14 -8.27 21.42
CA GLU A 495 -12.33 -7.07 21.13
C GLU A 495 -11.06 -7.45 20.34
N VAL A 496 -10.25 -8.37 20.87
CA VAL A 496 -9.01 -8.83 20.22
C VAL A 496 -9.33 -9.44 18.86
N PHE A 497 -10.40 -10.23 18.75
CA PHE A 497 -10.84 -10.79 17.48
C PHE A 497 -11.25 -9.70 16.48
N CYS A 498 -11.99 -8.68 16.91
CA CYS A 498 -12.36 -7.53 16.08
C CYS A 498 -11.15 -6.69 15.64
N MET A 499 -10.12 -6.55 16.48
CA MET A 499 -8.84 -5.92 16.11
C MET A 499 -8.10 -6.73 15.04
N ILE A 500 -8.10 -8.06 15.15
CA ILE A 500 -7.56 -8.94 14.11
C ILE A 500 -8.36 -8.78 12.81
N LEU A 501 -9.69 -8.71 12.88
CA LEU A 501 -10.57 -8.54 11.72
C LEU A 501 -10.42 -7.17 11.04
N TRP A 502 -10.21 -6.10 11.81
CA TRP A 502 -9.86 -4.77 11.30
C TRP A 502 -8.66 -4.89 10.34
N LEU A 503 -7.59 -5.51 10.78
CA LEU A 503 -6.37 -5.66 9.99
C LEU A 503 -6.53 -6.70 8.87
N ALA A 504 -7.23 -7.81 9.13
CA ALA A 504 -7.43 -8.89 8.18
C ALA A 504 -8.20 -8.43 6.94
N LEU A 505 -9.34 -7.76 7.12
CA LEU A 505 -10.15 -7.27 6.01
C LEU A 505 -9.37 -6.23 5.20
N ALA A 506 -8.65 -5.32 5.87
CA ALA A 506 -7.78 -4.36 5.19
C ALA A 506 -6.70 -5.04 4.34
N VAL A 507 -5.99 -6.03 4.90
CA VAL A 507 -4.95 -6.78 4.19
C VAL A 507 -5.53 -7.52 2.97
N ILE A 508 -6.66 -8.21 3.12
CA ILE A 508 -7.31 -8.92 2.01
C ILE A 508 -7.70 -7.93 0.91
N GLY A 509 -8.33 -6.80 1.26
CA GLY A 509 -8.72 -5.77 0.31
C GLY A 509 -7.53 -5.15 -0.43
N HIS A 510 -6.48 -4.76 0.30
CA HIS A 510 -5.29 -4.16 -0.29
C HIS A 510 -4.47 -5.16 -1.12
N ALA A 511 -4.42 -6.44 -0.75
CA ALA A 511 -3.75 -7.48 -1.55
C ALA A 511 -4.34 -7.58 -2.97
N HIS A 512 -5.65 -7.35 -3.13
CA HIS A 512 -6.32 -7.29 -4.44
C HIS A 512 -5.96 -6.08 -5.30
N LYS A 513 -5.23 -5.10 -4.75
CA LYS A 513 -4.62 -3.99 -5.51
C LYS A 513 -3.12 -4.19 -5.67
N ILE A 514 -2.44 -4.60 -4.61
CA ILE A 514 -0.96 -4.72 -4.55
C ILE A 514 -0.46 -5.88 -5.43
N VAL A 515 -1.03 -7.08 -5.32
CA VAL A 515 -0.55 -8.25 -6.09
C VAL A 515 -0.73 -8.06 -7.60
N PRO A 516 -1.88 -7.56 -8.10
CA PRO A 516 -2.03 -7.26 -9.52
C PRO A 516 -1.08 -6.17 -10.00
N PHE A 517 -0.84 -5.13 -9.20
CA PHE A 517 0.13 -4.07 -9.54
C PHE A 517 1.55 -4.64 -9.74
N ILE A 518 2.04 -5.44 -8.78
CA ILE A 518 3.37 -6.08 -8.87
C ILE A 518 3.43 -7.03 -10.07
N SER A 519 2.38 -7.84 -10.25
CA SER A 519 2.31 -8.83 -11.34
C SER A 519 2.24 -8.16 -12.71
N TRP A 520 1.53 -7.04 -12.83
CA TRP A 520 1.40 -6.28 -14.06
C TRP A 520 2.75 -5.72 -14.51
N ASN A 521 3.49 -5.07 -13.61
CA ASN A 521 4.84 -4.56 -13.91
C ASN A 521 5.75 -5.70 -14.40
N ARG A 522 5.76 -6.83 -13.67
CA ARG A 522 6.57 -8.01 -14.03
C ARG A 522 6.21 -8.58 -15.41
N LEU A 523 4.93 -8.58 -15.78
CA LEU A 523 4.49 -9.06 -17.10
C LEU A 523 5.00 -8.14 -18.21
N ARG A 524 4.95 -6.81 -18.00
CA ARG A 524 5.47 -5.84 -18.95
C ARG A 524 6.98 -5.93 -19.12
N ASP A 525 7.72 -6.15 -18.03
CA ASP A 525 9.17 -6.39 -18.08
C ASP A 525 9.53 -7.64 -18.90
N ARG A 526 8.58 -8.56 -19.08
CA ARG A 526 8.70 -9.75 -19.94
C ARG A 526 8.21 -9.54 -21.37
N GLY A 527 7.86 -8.31 -21.74
CA GLY A 527 7.29 -7.97 -23.06
C GLY A 527 5.81 -8.31 -23.21
N ILE A 528 5.11 -8.73 -22.14
CA ILE A 528 3.68 -9.03 -22.18
C ILE A 528 2.91 -7.72 -21.94
N THR A 529 2.45 -7.10 -23.03
CA THR A 529 1.78 -5.79 -23.02
C THR A 529 0.31 -5.85 -23.43
N THR A 530 -0.17 -6.99 -23.92
CA THR A 530 -1.56 -7.20 -24.36
C THR A 530 -2.28 -8.28 -23.54
N GLY A 531 -3.58 -8.06 -23.32
CA GLY A 531 -4.51 -9.01 -22.73
C GLY A 531 -4.96 -10.09 -23.71
N ARG A 532 -5.83 -10.99 -23.23
CA ARG A 532 -6.38 -12.11 -24.01
C ARG A 532 -7.39 -11.67 -25.06
N ASP A 533 -7.98 -10.51 -24.86
CA ASP A 533 -8.91 -9.82 -25.74
C ASP A 533 -8.19 -8.99 -26.83
N GLY A 534 -6.85 -9.06 -26.88
CA GLY A 534 -6.02 -8.30 -27.81
C GLY A 534 -5.85 -6.82 -27.42
N ARG A 535 -6.48 -6.36 -26.33
CA ARG A 535 -6.37 -4.97 -25.85
C ARG A 535 -5.12 -4.78 -24.99
N PRO A 536 -4.73 -3.54 -24.67
CA PRO A 536 -3.64 -3.30 -23.72
C PRO A 536 -3.87 -4.02 -22.39
N LEU A 537 -2.80 -4.57 -21.81
CA LEU A 537 -2.87 -5.30 -20.55
C LEU A 537 -3.28 -4.34 -19.41
N LEU A 538 -4.51 -4.49 -18.92
CA LEU A 538 -5.04 -3.82 -17.72
C LEU A 538 -5.09 -4.73 -16.48
N PHE A 539 -5.21 -4.14 -15.28
CA PHE A 539 -5.36 -4.89 -14.02
C PHE A 539 -6.59 -5.79 -13.99
N ALA A 540 -7.66 -5.43 -14.70
CA ALA A 540 -8.87 -6.23 -14.81
C ALA A 540 -8.60 -7.63 -15.43
N HIS A 541 -7.52 -7.79 -16.21
CA HIS A 541 -7.11 -9.10 -16.73
C HIS A 541 -6.43 -10.00 -15.69
N LEU A 542 -5.97 -9.43 -14.58
CA LEU A 542 -5.16 -10.14 -13.58
C LEU A 542 -5.99 -10.62 -12.39
N VAL A 543 -7.23 -10.12 -12.23
CA VAL A 543 -8.12 -10.46 -11.13
C VAL A 543 -9.50 -10.80 -11.66
N ASN A 544 -10.04 -11.95 -11.26
CA ASN A 544 -11.43 -12.30 -11.52
C ASN A 544 -12.36 -11.57 -10.53
N LEU A 545 -13.31 -10.78 -11.05
CA LEU A 545 -14.25 -10.02 -10.24
C LEU A 545 -15.20 -10.91 -9.43
N THR A 546 -15.65 -12.04 -9.98
CA THR A 546 -16.48 -13.00 -9.25
C THR A 546 -15.72 -13.62 -8.09
N GLY A 547 -14.46 -14.00 -8.30
CA GLY A 547 -13.57 -14.48 -7.24
C GLY A 547 -13.38 -13.43 -6.13
N ALA A 548 -13.23 -12.16 -6.50
CA ALA A 548 -13.14 -11.06 -5.52
C ALA A 548 -14.44 -10.86 -4.73
N ARG A 549 -15.61 -10.97 -5.38
CA ARG A 549 -16.93 -10.91 -4.72
C ARG A 549 -17.14 -12.06 -3.75
N VAL A 550 -16.81 -13.29 -4.16
CA VAL A 550 -16.89 -14.47 -3.29
C VAL A 550 -15.94 -14.33 -2.11
N THR A 551 -14.72 -13.85 -2.33
CA THR A 551 -13.77 -13.55 -1.25
C THR A 551 -14.36 -12.56 -0.25
N PHE A 552 -14.95 -11.46 -0.75
CA PHE A 552 -15.56 -10.44 0.10
C PHE A 552 -16.73 -10.99 0.92
N ALA A 553 -17.62 -11.77 0.28
CA ALA A 553 -18.76 -12.40 0.94
C ALA A 553 -18.30 -13.37 2.05
N LEU A 554 -17.33 -14.23 1.75
CA LEU A 554 -16.76 -15.17 2.73
C LEU A 554 -16.03 -14.45 3.87
N ALA A 555 -15.22 -13.43 3.56
CA ALA A 555 -14.52 -12.67 4.60
C ALA A 555 -15.50 -11.93 5.52
N SER A 556 -16.56 -11.34 4.95
CA SER A 556 -17.59 -10.62 5.71
C SER A 556 -18.46 -11.56 6.55
N LEU A 557 -18.87 -12.71 5.99
CA LEU A 557 -19.57 -13.76 6.73
C LEU A 557 -18.70 -14.30 7.87
N GLY A 558 -17.43 -14.56 7.57
CA GLY A 558 -16.44 -15.02 8.55
C GLY A 558 -16.27 -14.05 9.71
N ALA A 559 -16.12 -12.76 9.40
CA ALA A 559 -16.02 -11.68 10.37
C ALA A 559 -17.27 -11.59 11.26
N LEU A 560 -18.46 -11.54 10.65
CA LEU A 560 -19.72 -11.41 11.37
C LEU A 560 -20.03 -12.65 12.23
N ALA A 561 -19.93 -13.86 11.66
CA ALA A 561 -20.20 -15.09 12.37
C ALA A 561 -19.22 -15.32 13.53
N GLY A 562 -17.93 -15.07 13.31
CA GLY A 562 -16.92 -15.17 14.36
C GLY A 562 -17.14 -14.17 15.50
N MET A 563 -17.45 -12.90 15.16
CA MET A 563 -17.71 -11.84 16.13
C MET A 563 -18.95 -12.13 16.96
N VAL A 564 -20.08 -12.46 16.32
CA VAL A 564 -21.32 -12.82 17.00
C VAL A 564 -21.10 -14.08 17.85
N GLY A 565 -20.44 -15.10 17.31
CA GLY A 565 -20.14 -16.34 18.03
C GLY A 565 -19.27 -16.13 19.28
N ALA A 566 -18.28 -15.24 19.22
CA ALA A 566 -17.46 -14.88 20.38
C ALA A 566 -18.29 -14.16 21.47
N LEU A 567 -19.11 -13.18 21.06
CA LEU A 567 -19.96 -12.41 21.99
C LEU A 567 -21.07 -13.27 22.61
N SER A 568 -21.72 -14.11 21.82
CA SER A 568 -22.81 -14.98 22.28
C SER A 568 -22.33 -16.32 22.84
N ALA A 569 -21.01 -16.51 22.97
CA ALA A 569 -20.38 -17.76 23.39
C ALA A 569 -20.91 -19.00 22.62
N THR A 570 -21.15 -18.85 21.31
CA THR A 570 -21.77 -19.87 20.45
C THR A 570 -20.73 -20.52 19.53
N ALA A 571 -20.21 -21.69 19.92
CA ALA A 571 -19.15 -22.39 19.19
C ALA A 571 -19.47 -22.67 17.70
N PRO A 572 -20.69 -23.06 17.29
CA PRO A 572 -21.01 -23.25 15.88
C PRO A 572 -20.81 -21.98 15.02
N LEU A 573 -21.10 -20.79 15.57
CA LEU A 573 -20.90 -19.52 14.88
C LEU A 573 -19.41 -19.17 14.76
N VAL A 574 -18.62 -19.40 15.81
CA VAL A 574 -17.16 -19.27 15.74
C VAL A 574 -16.57 -20.21 14.69
N ARG A 575 -17.08 -21.45 14.62
CA ARG A 575 -16.66 -22.45 13.63
C ARG A 575 -16.99 -22.01 12.20
N LEU A 576 -18.21 -21.54 11.96
CA LEU A 576 -18.61 -20.95 10.69
C LEU A 576 -17.70 -19.76 10.33
N GLY A 577 -17.40 -18.91 11.30
CA GLY A 577 -16.44 -17.82 11.19
C GLY A 577 -15.09 -18.28 10.63
N GLY A 578 -14.50 -19.28 11.29
CA GLY A 578 -13.22 -19.87 10.88
C GLY A 578 -13.26 -20.51 9.48
N LEU A 579 -14.25 -21.36 9.19
CA LEU A 579 -14.37 -22.01 7.87
C LEU A 579 -14.57 -20.99 6.74
N SER A 580 -15.35 -19.94 6.99
CA SER A 580 -15.59 -18.89 6.00
C SER A 580 -14.33 -18.07 5.74
N LEU A 581 -13.55 -17.72 6.78
CA LEU A 581 -12.25 -17.06 6.62
C LEU A 581 -11.23 -17.94 5.90
N ALA A 582 -11.20 -19.24 6.18
CA ALA A 582 -10.35 -20.18 5.45
C ALA A 582 -10.73 -20.24 3.96
N GLY A 583 -12.04 -20.32 3.66
CA GLY A 583 -12.56 -20.25 2.30
C GLY A 583 -12.19 -18.93 1.60
N ALA A 584 -12.29 -17.80 2.29
CA ALA A 584 -11.85 -16.51 1.78
C ALA A 584 -10.36 -16.53 1.43
N GLY A 585 -9.51 -17.12 2.28
CA GLY A 585 -8.08 -17.30 2.01
C GLY A 585 -7.80 -18.15 0.78
N VAL A 586 -8.53 -19.26 0.59
CA VAL A 586 -8.41 -20.11 -0.60
C VAL A 586 -8.78 -19.35 -1.87
N VAL A 587 -9.95 -18.71 -1.88
CA VAL A 587 -10.47 -18.01 -3.07
C VAL A 587 -9.61 -16.79 -3.38
N ALA A 588 -9.22 -15.98 -2.38
CA ALA A 588 -8.33 -14.84 -2.56
C ALA A 588 -6.99 -15.25 -3.18
N THR A 589 -6.34 -16.27 -2.60
CA THR A 589 -5.03 -16.74 -3.06
C THR A 589 -5.12 -17.27 -4.49
N ALA A 590 -6.12 -18.10 -4.78
CA ALA A 590 -6.34 -18.63 -6.14
C ALA A 590 -6.61 -17.51 -7.15
N ASN A 591 -7.42 -16.52 -6.78
CA ASN A 591 -7.76 -15.39 -7.64
C ASN A 591 -6.52 -14.54 -7.98
N LEU A 592 -5.70 -14.22 -6.97
CA LEU A 592 -4.52 -13.36 -7.14
C LEU A 592 -3.36 -14.05 -7.88
N VAL A 593 -3.29 -15.39 -7.82
CA VAL A 593 -2.25 -16.19 -8.51
C VAL A 593 -2.66 -16.55 -9.93
N SER A 594 -3.94 -16.86 -10.17
CA SER A 594 -4.41 -17.41 -11.44
C SER A 594 -4.21 -16.45 -12.61
N GLY A 595 -4.63 -15.18 -12.51
CA GLY A 595 -4.57 -14.21 -13.60
C GLY A 595 -3.19 -14.05 -14.24
N PRO A 596 -2.13 -13.74 -13.46
CA PRO A 596 -0.76 -13.65 -14.00
C PRO A 596 -0.25 -14.94 -14.65
N LEU A 597 -0.50 -16.11 -14.04
CA LEU A 597 -0.09 -17.41 -14.60
C LEU A 597 -0.79 -17.71 -15.92
N LEU A 598 -2.09 -17.40 -15.96
CA LEU A 598 -2.96 -17.54 -17.12
C LEU A 598 -2.52 -16.65 -18.28
N MET A 599 -2.01 -15.45 -17.99
CA MET A 599 -1.44 -14.55 -18.99
C MET A 599 -0.12 -15.06 -19.55
N ILE A 600 0.78 -15.56 -18.69
CA ILE A 600 2.06 -16.16 -19.10
C ILE A 600 1.82 -17.37 -20.00
N ARG A 601 0.87 -18.25 -19.63
CA ARG A 601 0.53 -19.44 -20.43
C ARG A 601 -0.02 -19.05 -21.81
N TRP A 602 -0.93 -18.09 -21.87
CA TRP A 602 -1.54 -17.62 -23.13
C TRP A 602 -0.51 -17.05 -24.11
N HIS A 603 0.40 -16.19 -23.64
CA HIS A 603 1.43 -15.61 -24.51
C HIS A 603 2.45 -16.65 -25.00
N ARG A 604 2.75 -17.68 -24.20
CA ARG A 604 3.58 -18.81 -24.66
C ARG A 604 2.91 -19.62 -25.77
N THR A 605 1.60 -19.78 -25.74
CA THR A 605 0.86 -20.54 -26.76
C THR A 605 0.64 -19.75 -28.04
N VAL A 606 0.38 -18.44 -27.93
CA VAL A 606 0.15 -17.56 -29.10
C VAL A 606 1.46 -17.10 -29.75
N GLY A 607 2.54 -16.98 -28.97
CA GLY A 607 3.87 -16.58 -29.45
C GLY A 607 4.76 -17.72 -29.93
N ALA A 608 4.31 -18.98 -29.86
CA ALA A 608 5.05 -20.11 -30.42
C ALA A 608 4.95 -20.04 -31.96
N PRO A 609 6.07 -19.93 -32.72
CA PRO A 609 6.00 -20.05 -34.16
C PRO A 609 5.38 -21.42 -34.50
N ALA A 610 4.36 -21.43 -35.35
CA ALA A 610 3.86 -22.65 -35.93
C ALA A 610 5.06 -23.36 -36.56
N ALA A 611 5.47 -24.48 -35.97
CA ALA A 611 6.46 -25.34 -36.59
C ALA A 611 5.88 -25.73 -37.95
N VAL A 612 6.40 -25.13 -39.00
CA VAL A 612 6.07 -25.46 -40.37
C VAL A 612 6.44 -26.93 -40.52
N ALA A 613 5.44 -27.79 -40.48
CA ALA A 613 5.55 -29.16 -40.91
C ALA A 613 5.83 -29.12 -42.41
N VAL A 614 7.10 -28.96 -42.79
CA VAL A 614 7.57 -29.29 -44.13
C VAL A 614 7.62 -30.82 -44.19
N GLY A 615 6.45 -31.43 -44.37
CA GLY A 615 6.35 -32.78 -44.89
C GLY A 615 6.77 -32.73 -46.35
N GLY A 616 8.02 -33.10 -46.62
CA GLY A 616 8.54 -33.24 -47.97
C GLY A 616 7.76 -34.31 -48.72
N VAL A 617 7.13 -33.90 -49.82
CA VAL A 617 6.83 -34.78 -50.94
C VAL A 617 8.08 -34.79 -51.82
N SER A 618 8.77 -35.93 -51.85
CA SER A 618 9.56 -36.42 -52.98
C SER A 618 9.83 -37.90 -52.79
#